data_AF-Q4DLK0-F1
#
_entry.id   AF-Q4DLK0-F1
#
_cell.length_a   1.000
_cell.length_b   1.000
_cell.length_c   1.000
_cell.angle_alpha   90.00
_cell.angle_beta   90.00
_cell.angle_gamma   90.00
#
_symmetry.space_group_name_H-M   'P 1'
#
loop_
_entity.id
_entity.type
_entity.pdbx_description
1 polymer ?
#
loop_
_entity_poly.entity_id
_entity_poly.type
_entity_poly.pdbx_seq_one_letter_code
_entity_poly.pdbx_strand_id
1 'polypeptide(L)'
;MANDSCPNCCAVLSLMGIVLLLLFGGMFRARAVSFHITSVENGWDIDEKARACFNGAIFYGITLFISVVARIYTRRSQAAKQALLEAERLRESIELRVK
;
A
#
# COMPACT_ATOMS: atom_id res chain seq x y z
N MET A 1 1.55 -18.07 -8.07
CA MET A 1 0.64 -16.92 -8.29
C MET A 1 0.30 -16.14 -7.01
N ALA A 2 0.59 -16.61 -5.79
CA ALA A 2 0.21 -15.92 -4.54
C ALA A 2 1.04 -14.65 -4.19
N ASN A 3 2.30 -14.56 -4.63
CA ASN A 3 3.20 -13.48 -4.21
C ASN A 3 2.86 -12.09 -4.75
N ASP A 4 2.09 -11.97 -5.83
CA ASP A 4 1.69 -10.67 -6.39
C ASP A 4 0.39 -10.13 -5.77
N SER A 5 -0.39 -11.01 -5.12
CA SER A 5 -1.66 -10.63 -4.49
C SER A 5 -1.45 -9.79 -3.24
N CYS A 6 -0.48 -10.15 -2.40
CA CYS A 6 -0.18 -9.45 -1.15
C CYS A 6 0.21 -7.97 -1.32
N PRO A 7 1.20 -7.59 -2.16
CA PRO A 7 1.54 -6.17 -2.31
C PRO A 7 0.39 -5.36 -2.93
N ASN A 8 -0.44 -5.97 -3.78
CA ASN A 8 -1.59 -5.29 -4.37
C ASN A 8 -2.71 -5.06 -3.35
N CYS A 9 -3.07 -6.06 -2.53
CA CYS A 9 -4.10 -5.88 -1.52
C CYS A 9 -3.67 -4.90 -0.42
N CYS A 10 -2.39 -4.94 -0.01
CA CYS A 10 -1.85 -3.98 0.97
C CYS A 10 -1.83 -2.55 0.43
N ALA A 11 -1.54 -2.36 -0.86
CA ALA A 11 -1.60 -1.05 -1.48
C ALA A 11 -3.04 -0.50 -1.54
N VAL A 12 -4.02 -1.33 -1.92
CA VAL A 12 -5.43 -0.92 -1.96
C VAL A 12 -5.95 -0.59 -0.55
N LEU A 13 -5.67 -1.44 0.44
CA LEU A 13 -6.03 -1.19 1.83
C LEU A 13 -5.39 0.09 2.35
N SER A 14 -4.12 0.32 2.03
CA SER A 14 -3.41 1.52 2.45
C SER A 14 -3.98 2.79 1.81
N LEU A 15 -4.32 2.75 0.52
CA LEU A 15 -4.99 3.86 -0.16
C LEU A 15 -6.35 4.17 0.47
N MET A 16 -7.18 3.16 0.72
CA MET A 16 -8.47 3.34 1.40
C MET A 16 -8.30 3.90 2.81
N GLY A 17 -7.33 3.39 3.57
CA GLY A 17 -6.99 3.89 4.90
C GLY A 17 -6.57 5.36 4.90
N ILE A 18 -5.71 5.77 3.96
CA ILE A 18 -5.30 7.17 3.80
C ILE A 18 -6.50 8.06 3.50
N VAL A 19 -7.33 7.68 2.52
CA VAL A 19 -8.51 8.47 2.13
C VAL A 19 -9.46 8.64 3.31
N LEU A 20 -9.79 7.55 4.00
CA LEU A 20 -10.69 7.59 5.15
C LEU A 20 -10.11 8.44 6.29
N LEU A 21 -8.83 8.30 6.61
CA LEU A 21 -8.20 9.04 7.70
C LEU A 21 -8.05 10.53 7.39
N LEU A 22 -7.77 10.89 6.15
CA LEU A 22 -7.77 12.30 5.72
C LEU A 22 -9.18 12.88 5.75
N LEU A 23 -10.19 12.12 5.32
CA LEU A 23 -11.59 12.54 5.33
C LEU A 23 -12.08 12.72 6.78
N PHE A 24 -11.86 11.73 7.66
CA PHE A 24 -12.19 11.83 9.09
C PHE A 24 -11.42 12.94 9.79
N GLY A 25 -10.11 13.05 9.57
CA GLY A 25 -9.28 14.13 10.13
C GLY A 25 -9.74 15.51 9.68
N GLY A 26 -10.13 15.64 8.40
CA GLY A 26 -10.73 16.86 7.85
C GLY A 26 -12.08 17.20 8.48
N MET A 27 -12.96 16.22 8.67
CA MET A 27 -14.27 16.43 9.31
C MET A 27 -14.16 16.80 10.79
N PHE A 28 -13.24 16.19 11.54
CA PHE A 28 -12.94 16.60 12.92
C PHE A 28 -12.44 18.04 12.95
N ARG A 29 -11.47 18.40 12.07
CA ARG A 29 -10.93 19.76 12.01
C ARG A 29 -11.98 20.81 11.60
N ALA A 30 -12.90 20.45 10.70
CA ALA A 30 -13.99 21.32 10.26
C ALA A 30 -15.14 21.42 11.28
N ARG A 31 -15.07 20.68 12.41
CA ARG A 31 -16.13 20.59 13.42
C ARG A 31 -17.49 20.23 12.81
N ALA A 32 -17.49 19.27 11.87
CA ALA A 32 -18.71 18.78 11.24
C ALA A 32 -19.69 18.28 12.31
N VAL A 33 -20.98 18.63 12.18
CA VAL A 33 -22.01 18.40 13.21
C VAL A 33 -22.03 16.96 13.71
N SER A 34 -21.93 15.98 12.82
CA SER A 34 -21.94 14.56 13.16
C SER A 34 -20.79 14.18 14.10
N PHE A 35 -19.58 14.66 13.82
CA PHE A 35 -18.39 14.35 14.63
C PHE A 35 -18.33 15.21 15.89
N HIS A 36 -18.89 16.42 15.85
CA HIS A 36 -19.04 17.25 17.03
C HIS A 36 -19.96 16.57 18.06
N ILE A 37 -21.09 16.01 17.63
CA ILE A 37 -22.00 15.25 18.52
C ILE A 37 -21.27 14.06 19.13
N THR A 38 -20.59 13.24 18.32
CA THR A 38 -19.81 12.09 18.82
C THR A 38 -18.70 12.53 19.79
N SER A 39 -18.06 13.68 19.55
CA SER A 39 -17.03 14.21 20.44
C SER A 39 -17.57 14.65 21.80
N VAL A 40 -18.77 15.25 21.83
CA VAL A 40 -19.43 15.67 23.07
C VAL A 40 -19.90 14.44 23.85
N GLU A 41 -20.50 13.46 23.16
CA GLU A 41 -21.01 12.24 23.79
C GLU A 41 -19.89 11.38 24.41
N ASN A 42 -18.73 11.32 23.77
CA ASN A 42 -17.59 10.54 24.26
C ASN A 42 -16.55 11.36 25.05
N GLY A 43 -16.75 12.67 25.23
CA GLY A 43 -15.80 13.55 25.90
C GLY A 43 -14.43 13.65 25.19
N TRP A 44 -14.40 13.55 23.86
CA TRP A 44 -13.16 13.60 23.09
C TRP A 44 -12.75 15.03 22.76
N ASP A 45 -11.45 15.31 22.87
CA ASP A 45 -10.85 16.51 22.29
C ASP A 45 -10.79 16.35 20.76
N ILE A 46 -11.56 17.18 20.05
CA ILE A 46 -11.68 17.16 18.58
C ILE A 46 -10.31 17.39 17.92
N ASP A 47 -9.49 18.29 18.47
CA ASP A 47 -8.19 18.64 17.90
C ASP A 47 -7.19 17.51 18.09
N GLU A 48 -7.26 16.80 19.23
CA GLU A 48 -6.45 15.61 19.47
C GLU A 48 -6.82 14.46 18.52
N LYS A 49 -8.12 14.20 18.32
CA LYS A 49 -8.59 13.15 17.40
C LYS A 49 -8.27 13.48 15.94
N ALA A 50 -8.39 14.75 15.52
CA ALA A 50 -7.98 15.18 14.19
C ALA A 50 -6.49 14.89 13.96
N ARG A 51 -5.61 15.24 14.92
CA ARG A 51 -4.17 14.94 14.85
C ARG A 51 -3.91 13.44 14.82
N ALA A 52 -4.64 12.64 15.60
CA ALA A 52 -4.53 11.19 15.56
C ALA A 52 -4.89 10.61 14.17
N CYS A 53 -5.94 11.13 13.52
CA CYS A 53 -6.29 10.74 12.14
C CYS A 53 -5.19 11.10 11.14
N PHE A 54 -4.63 12.32 11.20
CA PHE A 54 -3.53 12.71 10.32
C PHE A 54 -2.25 11.90 10.54
N ASN A 55 -1.90 11.62 11.81
CA ASN A 55 -0.78 10.74 12.15
C ASN A 55 -1.03 9.31 11.63
N GLY A 56 -2.26 8.80 11.75
CA GLY A 56 -2.65 7.52 11.16
C GLY A 56 -2.46 7.52 9.63
N ALA A 57 -2.87 8.59 8.94
CA ALA A 57 -2.72 8.69 7.50
C ALA A 57 -1.24 8.64 7.08
N ILE A 58 -0.34 9.22 7.88
CA ILE A 58 1.12 9.12 7.66
C ILE A 58 1.57 7.65 7.74
N PHE A 59 1.15 6.90 8.76
CA PHE A 59 1.48 5.47 8.87
C PHE A 59 0.99 4.67 7.67
N TYR A 60 -0.24 4.89 7.22
CA TYR A 60 -0.74 4.25 6.00
C TYR A 60 0.00 4.72 4.73
N GLY A 61 0.50 5.96 4.70
CA GLY A 61 1.38 6.45 3.65
C GLY A 61 2.70 5.67 3.59
N ILE A 62 3.30 5.37 4.75
CA ILE A 62 4.51 4.55 4.85
C ILE A 62 4.24 3.12 4.39
N THR A 63 3.15 2.49 4.82
CA THR A 63 2.79 1.13 4.38
C THR A 63 2.51 1.08 2.88
N LEU A 64 1.89 2.12 2.32
CA LEU A 64 1.70 2.26 0.88
C LEU A 64 3.05 2.36 0.16
N PHE A 65 3.96 3.20 0.65
CA PHE A 65 5.31 3.34 0.08
C PHE A 65 6.05 2.00 0.05
N ILE A 66 6.07 1.28 1.18
CA ILE A 66 6.67 -0.06 1.26
C ILE A 66 5.99 -1.03 0.29
N SER A 67 4.66 -1.01 0.20
CA SER A 67 3.91 -1.89 -0.71
C SER A 67 4.21 -1.62 -2.19
N VAL A 68 4.34 -0.34 -2.57
CA VAL A 68 4.70 0.07 -3.93
C VAL A 68 6.14 -0.33 -4.25
N VAL A 69 7.07 -0.07 -3.33
CA VAL A 69 8.47 -0.48 -3.48
C VAL A 69 8.56 -2.01 -3.61
N ALA A 70 7.89 -2.76 -2.74
CA ALA A 70 7.81 -4.22 -2.82
C ALA A 70 7.26 -4.68 -4.18
N ARG A 71 6.19 -4.06 -4.67
CA ARG A 71 5.62 -4.36 -6.00
C ARG A 71 6.60 -4.08 -7.14
N ILE A 72 7.37 -3.00 -7.06
CA ILE A 72 8.40 -2.70 -8.07
C ILE A 72 9.51 -3.75 -8.02
N TYR A 73 9.96 -4.12 -6.82
CA TYR A 73 10.98 -5.16 -6.63
C TYR A 73 10.48 -6.54 -7.10
N THR A 74 9.25 -6.95 -6.80
CA THR A 74 8.71 -8.24 -7.27
C THR A 74 8.59 -8.28 -8.78
N ARG A 75 8.10 -7.21 -9.42
CA ARG A 75 8.03 -7.11 -10.88
C ARG A 75 9.41 -7.15 -11.54
N ARG A 76 10.39 -6.42 -11.00
CA ARG A 76 11.77 -6.47 -11.51
C ARG A 76 12.41 -7.84 -11.31
N SER A 77 12.18 -8.47 -10.16
CA SER A 77 12.66 -9.83 -9.88
C SER A 77 12.05 -10.85 -10.83
N GLN A 78 10.76 -10.75 -11.13
CA GLN A 78 10.08 -11.63 -12.10
C GLN A 78 10.63 -11.45 -13.52
N ALA A 79 10.82 -10.21 -13.97
CA ALA A 79 11.41 -9.92 -15.29
C ALA A 79 12.85 -10.45 -15.40
N ALA A 80 13.66 -10.28 -14.34
CA ALA A 80 15.02 -10.81 -14.29
C ALA A 80 15.04 -12.35 -14.33
N LYS A 81 14.13 -13.01 -13.61
CA LYS A 81 14.00 -14.48 -13.63
C LYS A 81 13.56 -14.99 -15.01
N GLN A 82 12.67 -14.30 -15.69
CA GLN A 82 12.24 -14.66 -17.04
C GLN A 82 13.39 -14.52 -18.05
N ALA A 83 14.14 -13.42 -18.02
CA ALA A 83 15.31 -13.23 -18.88
C ALA A 83 16.40 -14.30 -18.65
N LEU A 84 16.63 -14.70 -17.39
CA LEU A 84 17.57 -15.78 -17.06
C LEU A 84 17.09 -17.14 -17.60
N LEU A 85 15.81 -17.48 -17.42
CA LEU A 85 15.23 -18.72 -17.94
C LEU A 85 15.25 -18.79 -19.47
N GLU A 86 15.05 -17.66 -20.15
CA GLU A 86 15.16 -17.59 -21.61
C GLU A 86 16.61 -17.77 -22.09
N ALA A 87 17.58 -17.18 -21.39
CA ALA A 87 18.99 -17.37 -21.67
C ALA A 87 19.44 -18.83 -21.46
N GLU A 88 18.94 -19.50 -20.42
CA GLU A 88 19.18 -20.92 -20.17
C GLU A 88 18.58 -21.79 -21.27
N ARG A 89 17.31 -21.59 -21.64
CA ARG A 89 16.66 -22.34 -22.73
C ARG A 89 17.37 -22.16 -24.07
N LEU A 90 17.87 -20.96 -24.37
CA LEU A 90 18.65 -20.70 -25.59
C LEU A 90 19.95 -21.51 -25.56
N ARG A 91 20.66 -21.55 -24.43
CA ARG A 91 21.88 -22.37 -24.29
C ARG A 91 21.59 -23.85 -24.47
N GLU A 92 20.57 -24.39 -23.81
CA GLU A 92 20.15 -25.78 -23.97
C GLU A 92 19.81 -26.11 -25.43
N SER A 93 19.12 -25.20 -26.14
CA SER A 93 18.76 -25.39 -27.55
C SER A 93 19.97 -25.39 -28.49
N ILE A 94 21.04 -24.68 -28.16
CA ILE A 94 22.29 -24.65 -28.93
C ILE A 94 23.08 -25.93 -28.66
N GLU A 95 23.19 -26.36 -27.40
CA GLU A 95 23.88 -27.61 -27.03
C GLU A 95 23.23 -28.84 -27.69
N LEU A 96 21.90 -28.87 -27.78
CA LEU A 96 21.17 -29.95 -28.45
C LEU A 96 21.35 -29.95 -29.98
N ARG A 97 21.68 -28.81 -30.62
CA ARG A 97 21.97 -28.76 -32.06
C ARG A 97 23.40 -29.15 -32.42
N VAL A 98 24.33 -29.05 -31.48
CA VAL A 98 25.75 -29.37 -31.69
C VAL A 98 26.03 -30.86 -31.51
N LYS A 99 25.14 -31.59 -30.83
CA LYS A 99 25.23 -33.03 -30.61
C LYS A 99 24.49 -33.83 -31.68
#